data_AF-L0FDY4-F1
#
_entry.id   AF-L0FDY4-F1
#
_cell.length_a   1.000
_cell.length_b   1.000
_cell.length_c   1.000
_cell.angle_alpha   90.00
_cell.angle_beta   90.00
_cell.angle_gamma   90.00
#
_symmetry.space_group_name_H-M   'P 1'
#
loop_
_entity.id
_entity.type
_entity.pdbx_description
1 polymer ?
#
loop_
_entity_poly.entity_id
_entity_poly.type
_entity_poly.pdbx_seq_one_letter_code
_entity_poly.pdbx_strand_id
1 'polypeptide(L)' 'MKVKIIQAFRQGGLEKKLNHFLQENEGKIEILEIQWKAFLEHYVLILYKEK' A
#
# COMPACT_ATOMS: atom_id res chain seq x y z
N MET A 1 13.94 -4.14 5.72
CA MET A 1 12.69 -3.36 5.70
C MET A 1 12.52 -2.73 4.33
N LYS A 2 11.31 -2.79 3.76
CA LYS A 2 10.97 -2.26 2.44
C LYS A 2 9.77 -1.33 2.57
N VAL A 3 9.72 -0.31 1.71
CA VAL A 3 8.63 0.68 1.64
C VAL A 3 7.97 0.59 0.28
N LYS A 4 6.64 0.49 0.24
CA LYS A 4 5.83 0.61 -0.98
C LYS A 4 4.97 1.86 -0.88
N ILE A 5 5.00 2.69 -1.90
CA ILE A 5 4.07 3.81 -2.07
C ILE A 5 3.09 3.44 -3.17
N ILE A 6 1.80 3.58 -2.88
CA ILE A 6 0.71 3.39 -3.83
C ILE A 6 -0.03 4.72 -3.94
N GLN A 7 -0.21 5.23 -5.16
CA GLN A 7 -0.87 6.51 -5.40
C GLN A 7 -2.00 6.37 -6.43
N ALA A 8 -3.05 7.16 -6.24
CA ALA A 8 -4.15 7.29 -7.19
C ALA A 8 -4.87 8.63 -7.05
N PHE A 9 -5.35 9.14 -8.19
CA PHE A 9 -6.16 10.37 -8.25
C PHE A 9 -7.53 10.24 -7.57
N ARG A 10 -8.10 9.03 -7.53
CA ARG A 10 -9.39 8.75 -6.89
C ARG A 10 -9.21 7.71 -5.80
N GLN A 11 -9.90 7.90 -4.68
CA GLN A 11 -9.86 6.97 -3.54
C GLN A 11 -10.16 5.52 -3.94
N GLY A 12 -11.18 5.28 -4.78
CA GLY A 12 -11.49 3.92 -5.25
C GLY A 12 -10.38 3.27 -6.09
N GLY A 13 -9.56 4.07 -6.79
CA GLY A 13 -8.37 3.58 -7.50
C GLY A 13 -7.24 3.21 -6.54
N LEU A 14 -7.14 3.90 -5.40
CA LEU A 14 -6.14 3.67 -4.38
C LEU A 14 -6.40 2.34 -3.66
N GLU A 15 -7.64 2.11 -3.23
CA GLU A 15 -8.06 0.87 -2.57
C GLU A 15 -7.85 -0.35 -3.47
N LYS A 16 -8.22 -0.25 -4.76
CA LYS A 16 -8.01 -1.35 -5.71
C LYS A 16 -6.53 -1.71 -5.86
N LYS A 17 -5.64 -0.71 -5.98
CA LYS A 17 -4.20 -0.93 -6.08
C LYS A 17 -3.59 -1.48 -4.79
N LEU A 18 -4.07 -1.01 -3.63
CA LEU A 18 -3.66 -1.53 -2.34
C LEU A 18 -4.04 -3.00 -2.20
N ASN A 19 -5.29 -3.34 -2.44
CA ASN A 19 -5.78 -4.72 -2.32
C ASN A 19 -5.03 -5.67 -3.27
N HIS A 20 -4.75 -5.24 -4.50
CA HIS A 20 -3.95 -6.01 -5.44
C HIS A 20 -2.54 -6.28 -4.89
N PHE A 21 -1.86 -5.25 -4.37
CA PHE A 21 -0.54 -5.42 -3.78
C PHE A 21 -0.55 -6.39 -2.58
N LEU A 22 -1.58 -6.30 -1.74
CA LEU A 22 -1.72 -7.19 -0.57
C LEU A 22 -1.95 -8.64 -1.00
N GLN A 23 -2.80 -8.88 -2.00
CA GLN A 23 -3.08 -10.22 -2.53
C GLN A 23 -1.84 -10.85 -3.18
N GLU A 24 -1.08 -10.10 -3.99
CA GLU A 24 0.14 -10.61 -4.64
C GLU A 24 1.22 -11.05 -3.65
N ASN A 25 1.22 -10.43 -2.46
CA ASN A 25 2.22 -10.62 -1.42
C ASN A 25 1.68 -11.39 -0.20
N GLU A 26 0.47 -11.95 -0.31
CA GLU A 26 -0.14 -12.74 0.75
C GLU A 26 0.78 -13.90 1.14
N GLY A 27 1.02 -14.04 2.44
CA GLY A 27 1.92 -15.06 2.97
C GLY A 27 3.43 -14.81 2.78
N LYS A 28 3.84 -13.91 1.87
CA LYS A 28 5.25 -13.62 1.55
C LYS A 28 5.85 -12.47 2.36
N ILE A 29 5.00 -11.54 2.79
CA ILE A 29 5.42 -10.36 3.55
C ILE A 29 4.72 -10.27 4.90
N GLU A 30 5.37 -9.57 5.83
CA GLU A 30 4.78 -9.12 7.08
C GLU A 30 4.67 -7.59 7.02
N ILE A 31 3.43 -7.09 7.16
CA ILE A 31 3.15 -5.65 7.17
C ILE A 31 3.42 -5.12 8.56
N LEU A 32 4.27 -4.10 8.62
CA LEU A 32 4.65 -3.43 9.86
C LEU A 32 3.78 -2.19 10.09
N GLU A 33 3.51 -1.42 9.03
CA GLU A 33 2.75 -0.17 9.12
C GLU A 33 2.07 0.17 7.78
N ILE A 34 0.88 0.77 7.84
CA ILE A 34 0.19 1.37 6.70
C ILE A 34 -0.20 2.80 7.06
N GLN A 35 0.30 3.77 6.31
CA GLN A 35 -0.03 5.19 6.47
C GLN A 35 -0.83 5.70 5.27
N TRP A 36 -1.98 6.30 5.55
CA TRP A 36 -2.82 6.96 4.55
C TRP A 36 -2.55 8.45 4.56
N LYS A 37 -2.29 9.02 3.39
CA LYS A 37 -2.10 10.46 3.24
C LYS A 37 -2.89 10.97 2.04
N ALA A 38 -3.73 11.97 2.29
CA ALA A 38 -4.46 12.68 1.25
C ALA A 38 -3.80 14.05 1.05
N PHE A 39 -3.26 14.29 -0.14
CA PHE A 39 -2.87 15.63 -0.59
C PHE A 39 -3.52 15.89 -1.97
N LEU A 40 -2.88 16.67 -2.86
CA LEU A 40 -3.33 16.85 -4.26
C LEU A 40 -3.58 15.51 -4.99
N GLU A 41 -2.84 14.46 -4.63
CA GLU A 41 -3.13 13.06 -4.97
C GLU A 41 -3.25 12.23 -3.67
N HIS A 42 -4.06 11.17 -3.67
CA HIS A 42 -4.19 10.28 -2.52
C HIS A 42 -3.13 9.18 -2.59
N TYR A 43 -2.44 8.91 -1.49
CA TYR A 43 -1.42 7.86 -1.43
C TYR A 43 -1.45 7.06 -0.12
N VAL A 44 -1.03 5.80 -0.23
CA VAL A 44 -0.81 4.87 0.86
C VAL A 44 0.65 4.47 0.89
N LEU A 45 1.26 4.52 2.06
CA LEU A 45 2.62 4.11 2.31
C LEU A 45 2.60 2.85 3.17
N ILE A 46 3.21 1.78 2.68
CA ILE A 46 3.21 0.46 3.30
C ILE A 46 4.65 0.13 3.68
N LEU A 47 4.89 -0.07 4.97
CA LEU A 47 6.14 -0.58 5.50
C LEU A 47 6.00 -2.08 5.72
N TYR A 48 6.90 -2.86 5.14
CA TYR A 48 6.85 -4.32 5.25
C TYR A 48 8.25 -4.93 5.29
N LYS A 49 8.33 -6.19 5.70
CA LYS A 49 9.51 -7.06 5.56
C LYS A 49 9.10 -8.37 4.89
N GLU A 50 10.04 -9.01 4.23
CA GLU A 50 9.86 -10.38 3.77
C GLU A 50 9.86 -11.32 4.98
N LYS A 51 9.12 -12.42 4.88
CA LYS A 51 9.15 -13.50 5.89
C LYS A 51 10.39 -14.37 5.71
#